data_AF-A0A9E6F6Z1-F1
#
_entry.id   AF-A0A9E6F6Z1-F1
#
_cell.length_a   1.000
_cell.length_b   1.000
_cell.length_c   1.000
_cell.angle_alpha   90.00
_cell.angle_beta   90.00
_cell.angle_gamma   90.00
#
_symmetry.space_group_name_H-M   'P 1'
#
loop_
_entity.id
_entity.type
_entity.pdbx_description
1 polymer ?
#
loop_
_entity_poly.entity_id
_entity_poly.type
_entity_poly.pdbx_seq_one_letter_code
_entity_poly.pdbx_strand_id
1 'polypeptide(L)'
;NNDLLFGLALYNYYAEVIPEKYPILKPFALLFPKGDKKKGIQQLQITIQKGNYAKTEALYFLLQIYYVYENDFIKAANCALQLHEKYPNSSFFYAYLGRAYAASGYWRKATDIYADIVDKCKKNVPHYTKYYEREAHFYLGMSLMNEKKYSEALEHFKIADQLSLTVDYDDNSAYQTLIVLRIGMIYDATGSRSQAIVQYKKVLEMKDFKDAHTMARDYLETPYSG
;
A
#
# COMPACT_ATOMS: atom_id res chain seq x y z
N ASN A 1 -24.53 14.59 19.91
CA ASN A 1 -24.01 15.04 18.61
C ASN A 1 -23.14 13.93 18.05
N ASN A 2 -23.53 13.29 16.94
CA ASN A 2 -22.81 12.14 16.39
C ASN A 2 -21.49 12.56 15.72
N ASP A 3 -21.34 13.81 15.33
CA ASP A 3 -20.06 14.32 14.81
C ASP A 3 -19.01 14.46 15.92
N LEU A 4 -19.42 14.66 17.19
CA LEU A 4 -18.50 14.56 18.34
C LEU A 4 -17.99 13.13 18.57
N LEU A 5 -18.76 12.12 18.17
CA LEU A 5 -18.31 10.73 18.29
C LEU A 5 -17.11 10.46 17.40
N PHE A 6 -16.96 11.16 16.28
CA PHE A 6 -15.78 11.02 15.42
C PHE A 6 -14.47 11.31 16.17
N GLY A 7 -14.39 12.45 16.86
CA GLY A 7 -13.18 12.80 17.63
C GLY A 7 -12.90 11.82 18.75
N LEU A 8 -13.94 11.40 19.48
CA LEU A 8 -13.83 10.37 20.53
C LEU A 8 -13.40 9.01 19.96
N ALA A 9 -13.86 8.68 18.75
CA ALA A 9 -13.53 7.43 18.08
C ALA A 9 -12.05 7.35 17.75
N LEU A 10 -11.50 8.43 17.17
CA LEU A 10 -10.09 8.53 16.85
C LEU A 10 -9.23 8.47 18.13
N TYR A 11 -9.64 9.19 19.18
CA TYR A 11 -8.95 9.12 20.46
C TYR A 11 -8.94 7.70 21.02
N ASN A 12 -10.11 7.06 21.15
CA ASN A 12 -10.25 5.72 21.71
C ASN A 12 -9.41 4.70 20.93
N TYR A 13 -9.33 4.81 19.61
CA TYR A 13 -8.54 3.89 18.80
C TYR A 13 -7.03 4.18 18.90
N TYR A 14 -6.61 5.42 18.64
CA TYR A 14 -5.19 5.77 18.52
C TYR A 14 -4.46 5.85 19.87
N ALA A 15 -5.15 6.11 20.99
CA ALA A 15 -4.55 6.06 22.31
C ALA A 15 -3.97 4.69 22.66
N GLU A 16 -4.58 3.60 22.16
CA GLU A 16 -4.06 2.23 22.34
C GLU A 16 -3.02 1.86 21.26
N VAL A 17 -3.28 2.21 20.00
CA VAL A 17 -2.46 1.75 18.87
C VAL A 17 -1.11 2.46 18.75
N ILE A 18 -1.05 3.76 19.04
CA ILE A 18 0.18 4.54 18.86
C ILE A 18 1.31 4.03 19.79
N PRO A 19 1.09 3.81 21.10
CA PRO A 19 2.13 3.30 21.99
C PRO A 19 2.55 1.86 21.71
N GLU A 20 1.66 1.04 21.14
CA GLU A 20 1.99 -0.31 20.67
C GLU A 20 2.93 -0.25 19.46
N LYS A 21 2.61 0.60 18.48
CA LYS A 21 3.38 0.75 17.24
C LYS A 21 4.69 1.49 17.43
N TYR A 22 4.71 2.45 18.35
CA TYR A 22 5.89 3.26 18.69
C TYR A 22 6.18 3.15 20.19
N PRO A 23 6.87 2.07 20.64
CA PRO A 23 7.10 1.80 22.05
C PRO A 23 7.78 2.94 22.82
N ILE A 24 8.55 3.81 22.14
CA ILE A 24 9.17 5.01 22.73
C ILE A 24 8.15 5.99 23.32
N LEU A 25 6.89 5.96 22.84
CA LEU A 25 5.81 6.83 23.32
C LEU A 25 5.06 6.26 24.54
N LYS A 26 5.33 5.02 24.96
CA LYS A 26 4.67 4.38 26.11
C LYS A 26 4.74 5.20 27.40
N PRO A 27 5.88 5.84 27.78
CA PRO A 27 5.93 6.65 29.00
C PRO A 27 4.95 7.83 28.98
N PHE A 28 4.81 8.50 27.84
CA PHE A 28 3.88 9.63 27.69
C PHE A 28 2.42 9.18 27.69
N ALA A 29 2.12 8.00 27.14
CA ALA A 29 0.75 7.46 27.08
C ALA A 29 0.14 7.24 28.48
N LEU A 30 0.96 6.98 29.51
CA LEU A 30 0.51 6.79 30.89
C LEU A 30 -0.12 8.06 31.52
N LEU A 31 0.12 9.24 30.94
CA LEU A 31 -0.43 10.52 31.41
C LEU A 31 -1.86 10.78 30.90
N PHE A 32 -2.35 9.99 29.96
CA PHE A 32 -3.66 10.16 29.33
C PHE A 32 -4.59 9.00 29.68
N PRO A 33 -5.93 9.21 29.61
CA PRO A 33 -6.87 8.10 29.72
C PRO A 33 -6.59 6.99 28.69
N LYS A 34 -6.88 5.75 29.07
CA LYS A 34 -6.76 4.61 28.14
C LYS A 34 -7.83 4.69 27.06
N GLY A 35 -7.47 4.21 25.87
CA GLY A 35 -8.40 4.05 24.77
C GLY A 35 -9.09 2.70 24.81
N ASP A 36 -9.88 2.44 23.76
CA ASP A 36 -10.49 1.16 23.47
C ASP A 36 -10.66 1.06 21.94
N LYS A 37 -9.86 0.19 21.31
CA LYS A 37 -9.87 0.02 19.84
C LYS A 37 -11.25 -0.38 19.32
N LYS A 38 -11.92 -1.31 19.99
CA LYS A 38 -13.24 -1.82 19.56
C LYS A 38 -14.28 -0.72 19.65
N LYS A 39 -14.27 0.03 20.76
CA LYS A 39 -15.14 1.18 20.95
C LYS A 39 -14.88 2.28 19.91
N GLY A 40 -13.61 2.57 19.60
CA GLY A 40 -13.24 3.53 18.55
C GLY A 40 -13.80 3.12 17.19
N ILE A 41 -13.61 1.87 16.78
CA ILE A 41 -14.19 1.34 15.53
C ILE A 41 -15.71 1.44 15.52
N GLN A 42 -16.38 1.03 16.61
CA GLN A 42 -17.83 1.10 16.72
C GLN A 42 -18.34 2.55 16.63
N GLN A 43 -17.64 3.49 17.26
CA GLN A 43 -17.99 4.91 17.20
C GLN A 43 -17.81 5.47 15.78
N LEU A 44 -16.76 5.10 15.04
CA LEU A 44 -16.60 5.46 13.63
C LEU A 44 -17.77 4.92 12.78
N GLN A 45 -18.16 3.66 12.99
CA GLN A 45 -19.31 3.06 12.29
C GLN A 45 -20.61 3.82 12.58
N ILE A 46 -20.83 4.24 13.83
CA ILE A 46 -21.98 5.07 14.21
C ILE A 46 -21.92 6.43 13.51
N THR A 47 -20.76 7.08 13.45
CA THR A 47 -20.59 8.36 12.75
C THR A 47 -20.87 8.22 11.25
N ILE A 48 -20.40 7.15 10.60
CA ILE A 48 -20.68 6.88 9.18
C ILE A 48 -22.20 6.78 8.93
N GLN A 49 -22.92 6.08 9.80
CA GLN A 49 -24.35 5.87 9.64
C GLN A 49 -25.17 7.13 10.01
N LYS A 50 -24.86 7.78 11.14
CA LYS A 50 -25.71 8.76 11.81
C LYS A 50 -25.12 10.16 11.97
N GLY A 51 -23.87 10.40 11.55
CA GLY A 51 -23.24 11.73 11.55
C GLY A 51 -23.89 12.65 10.52
N ASN A 52 -23.66 13.96 10.59
CA ASN A 52 -24.17 14.89 9.57
C ASN A 52 -23.05 15.37 8.64
N TYR A 53 -21.85 15.58 9.19
CA TYR A 53 -20.73 16.19 8.49
C TYR A 53 -19.56 15.22 8.36
N ALA A 54 -19.20 14.52 9.44
CA ALA A 54 -17.97 13.74 9.52
C ALA A 54 -18.07 12.32 8.90
N LYS A 55 -19.07 12.04 8.04
CA LYS A 55 -19.30 10.69 7.50
C LYS A 55 -18.14 10.21 6.61
N THR A 56 -17.68 11.07 5.70
CA THR A 56 -16.60 10.73 4.76
C THR A 56 -15.29 10.55 5.51
N GLU A 57 -15.01 11.44 6.45
CA GLU A 57 -13.82 11.43 7.29
C GLU A 57 -13.81 10.17 8.15
N ALA A 58 -14.93 9.83 8.79
CA ALA A 58 -15.05 8.60 9.56
C ALA A 58 -14.81 7.35 8.70
N LEU A 59 -15.33 7.32 7.47
CA LEU A 59 -15.10 6.21 6.54
C LEU A 59 -13.63 6.14 6.08
N TYR A 60 -13.00 7.28 5.82
CA TYR A 60 -11.57 7.35 5.49
C TYR A 60 -10.68 6.87 6.63
N PHE A 61 -10.94 7.31 7.87
CA PHE A 61 -10.19 6.83 9.03
C PHE A 61 -10.43 5.34 9.27
N LEU A 62 -11.66 4.86 9.08
CA LEU A 62 -11.96 3.44 9.20
C LEU A 62 -11.22 2.60 8.14
N LEU A 63 -11.10 3.11 6.90
CA LEU A 63 -10.24 2.53 5.87
C LEU A 63 -8.78 2.44 6.33
N GLN A 64 -8.20 3.54 6.84
CA GLN A 64 -6.80 3.55 7.30
C GLN A 64 -6.59 2.60 8.49
N ILE A 65 -7.54 2.56 9.42
CA ILE A 65 -7.53 1.66 10.58
C ILE A 65 -7.43 0.21 10.12
N TYR A 66 -8.34 -0.21 9.24
CA TYR A 66 -8.36 -1.59 8.77
C TYR A 66 -7.12 -1.95 7.95
N TYR A 67 -6.65 -1.05 7.08
CA TYR A 67 -5.53 -1.35 6.18
C TYR A 67 -4.17 -1.29 6.88
N VAL A 68 -3.92 -0.27 7.71
CA VAL A 68 -2.58 0.04 8.24
C VAL A 68 -2.32 -0.60 9.59
N TYR A 69 -3.37 -0.86 10.39
CA TYR A 69 -3.20 -1.22 11.80
C TYR A 69 -3.82 -2.59 12.13
N GLU A 70 -5.02 -2.89 11.62
CA GLU A 70 -5.69 -4.17 11.91
C GLU A 70 -5.35 -5.26 10.89
N ASN A 71 -4.75 -4.92 9.74
CA ASN A 71 -4.51 -5.82 8.60
C ASN A 71 -5.78 -6.53 8.11
N ASP A 72 -6.96 -5.93 8.31
CA ASP A 72 -8.24 -6.44 7.81
C ASP A 72 -8.49 -5.86 6.40
N PHE A 73 -7.78 -6.41 5.42
CA PHE A 73 -7.77 -5.89 4.07
C PHE A 73 -9.13 -5.99 3.36
N ILE A 74 -9.98 -6.94 3.75
CA ILE A 74 -11.33 -7.09 3.22
C ILE A 74 -12.22 -5.93 3.70
N LYS A 75 -12.20 -5.60 5.00
CA LYS A 75 -12.95 -4.45 5.51
C LYS A 75 -12.39 -3.13 4.96
N ALA A 76 -11.07 -3.03 4.79
CA ALA A 76 -10.47 -1.90 4.09
C ALA A 76 -10.97 -1.79 2.65
N ALA A 77 -11.00 -2.88 1.87
CA ALA A 77 -11.51 -2.86 0.50
C ALA A 77 -12.98 -2.39 0.44
N ASN A 78 -13.82 -2.83 1.38
CA ASN A 78 -15.21 -2.36 1.48
C ASN A 78 -15.32 -0.86 1.78
N CYS A 79 -14.44 -0.30 2.61
CA CYS A 79 -14.41 1.13 2.89
C CYS A 79 -13.89 1.93 1.68
N ALA A 80 -12.83 1.44 1.02
CA ALA A 80 -12.26 2.05 -0.18
C ALA A 80 -13.25 2.04 -1.35
N LEU A 81 -14.05 0.98 -1.50
CA LEU A 81 -15.09 0.89 -2.52
C LEU A 81 -16.16 1.96 -2.32
N GLN A 82 -16.69 2.09 -1.09
CA GLN A 82 -17.67 3.14 -0.76
C GLN A 82 -17.11 4.55 -1.01
N LEU A 83 -15.84 4.79 -0.67
CA LEU A 83 -15.18 6.07 -0.94
C LEU A 83 -14.99 6.32 -2.44
N HIS A 84 -14.64 5.29 -3.21
CA HIS A 84 -14.51 5.40 -4.65
C HIS A 84 -15.86 5.64 -5.33
N GLU A 85 -16.93 4.94 -4.93
CA GLU A 85 -18.28 5.16 -5.44
C GLU A 85 -18.77 6.59 -5.18
N LYS A 86 -18.45 7.15 -4.00
CA LYS A 86 -18.80 8.53 -3.65
C LYS A 86 -17.94 9.57 -4.39
N TYR A 87 -16.69 9.23 -4.69
CA TYR A 87 -15.71 10.12 -5.32
C TYR A 87 -15.02 9.41 -6.51
N PRO A 88 -15.75 9.14 -7.60
CA PRO A 88 -15.28 8.28 -8.69
C PRO A 88 -14.06 8.84 -9.45
N ASN A 89 -13.88 10.16 -9.41
CA ASN A 89 -12.76 10.85 -10.04
C ASN A 89 -11.50 10.92 -9.14
N SER A 90 -11.56 10.38 -7.92
CA SER A 90 -10.41 10.34 -7.01
C SER A 90 -9.49 9.18 -7.39
N SER A 91 -8.37 9.50 -8.03
CA SER A 91 -7.29 8.54 -8.29
C SER A 91 -6.76 7.92 -7.00
N PHE A 92 -6.76 8.69 -5.90
CA PHE A 92 -6.36 8.21 -4.58
C PHE A 92 -7.23 7.07 -4.07
N PHE A 93 -8.56 7.24 -4.03
CA PHE A 93 -9.45 6.18 -3.53
C PHE A 93 -9.48 4.96 -4.47
N TYR A 94 -9.37 5.20 -5.77
CA TYR A 94 -9.32 4.10 -6.74
C TYR A 94 -8.05 3.26 -6.61
N ALA A 95 -6.88 3.90 -6.50
CA ALA A 95 -5.63 3.21 -6.25
C ALA A 95 -5.65 2.49 -4.89
N TYR A 96 -6.19 3.11 -3.83
CA TYR A 96 -6.29 2.48 -2.51
C TYR A 96 -7.20 1.23 -2.53
N LEU A 97 -8.28 1.25 -3.30
CA LEU A 97 -9.12 0.07 -3.53
C LEU A 97 -8.31 -1.06 -4.20
N GLY A 98 -7.50 -0.73 -5.21
CA GLY A 98 -6.55 -1.66 -5.82
C GLY A 98 -5.58 -2.27 -4.80
N ARG A 99 -4.98 -1.46 -3.93
CA ARG A 99 -4.07 -1.91 -2.85
C ARG A 99 -4.78 -2.88 -1.91
N ALA A 100 -5.99 -2.53 -1.48
CA ALA A 100 -6.77 -3.36 -0.56
C ALA A 100 -7.16 -4.70 -1.19
N TYR A 101 -7.54 -4.72 -2.47
CA TYR A 101 -7.79 -5.97 -3.18
C TYR A 101 -6.54 -6.83 -3.35
N ALA A 102 -5.40 -6.24 -3.72
CA ALA A 102 -4.13 -6.96 -3.82
C ALA A 102 -3.72 -7.56 -2.48
N ALA A 103 -3.78 -6.77 -1.40
CA ALA A 103 -3.47 -7.23 -0.04
C ALA A 103 -4.43 -8.33 0.47
N SER A 104 -5.68 -8.32 -0.01
CA SER A 104 -6.68 -9.37 0.29
C SER A 104 -6.55 -10.62 -0.60
N GLY A 105 -5.60 -10.64 -1.55
CA GLY A 105 -5.44 -11.74 -2.51
C GLY A 105 -6.43 -11.75 -3.68
N TYR A 106 -7.29 -10.73 -3.81
CA TYR A 106 -8.21 -10.57 -4.94
C TYR A 106 -7.50 -9.99 -6.17
N TRP A 107 -6.47 -10.68 -6.65
CA TRP A 107 -5.55 -10.21 -7.70
C TRP A 107 -6.23 -9.84 -9.01
N ARG A 108 -7.30 -10.56 -9.40
CA ARG A 108 -8.07 -10.20 -10.61
C ARG A 108 -8.69 -8.80 -10.50
N LYS A 109 -9.35 -8.51 -9.37
CA LYS A 109 -9.95 -7.18 -9.14
C LYS A 109 -8.89 -6.08 -9.06
N ALA A 110 -7.76 -6.36 -8.41
CA ALA A 110 -6.64 -5.42 -8.36
C ALA A 110 -6.07 -5.15 -9.76
N THR A 111 -5.90 -6.20 -10.57
CA THR A 111 -5.41 -6.10 -11.95
C THR A 111 -6.34 -5.26 -12.81
N ASP A 112 -7.66 -5.49 -12.75
CA ASP A 112 -8.63 -4.70 -13.50
C ASP A 112 -8.53 -3.19 -13.16
N ILE A 113 -8.40 -2.86 -11.87
CA ILE A 113 -8.23 -1.48 -11.40
C ILE A 113 -6.92 -0.87 -11.90
N TYR A 114 -5.79 -1.57 -11.74
CA TYR A 114 -4.49 -1.03 -12.09
C TYR A 114 -4.30 -0.94 -13.61
N ALA A 115 -4.92 -1.83 -14.41
CA ALA A 115 -4.97 -1.70 -15.86
C ALA A 115 -5.75 -0.44 -16.28
N ASP A 116 -6.90 -0.15 -15.65
CA ASP A 116 -7.65 1.08 -15.90
C ASP A 116 -6.87 2.34 -15.48
N ILE A 117 -6.13 2.29 -14.36
CA ILE A 117 -5.25 3.39 -13.93
C ILE A 117 -4.19 3.68 -15.01
N VAL A 118 -3.53 2.65 -15.56
CA VAL A 118 -2.54 2.81 -16.64
C VAL A 118 -3.18 3.46 -17.87
N ASP A 119 -4.37 3.01 -18.29
CA ASP A 119 -5.08 3.60 -19.42
C ASP A 119 -5.44 5.08 -19.18
N LYS A 120 -5.90 5.42 -17.98
CA LYS A 120 -6.20 6.81 -17.58
C LYS A 120 -4.95 7.69 -17.55
N CYS A 121 -3.82 7.18 -17.09
CA CYS A 121 -2.53 7.87 -17.15
C CYS A 121 -2.11 8.15 -18.62
N LYS A 122 -2.20 7.13 -19.49
CA LYS A 122 -1.90 7.28 -20.94
C LYS A 122 -2.80 8.31 -21.63
N LYS A 123 -4.06 8.39 -21.22
CA LYS A 123 -5.04 9.37 -21.71
C LYS A 123 -4.94 10.75 -21.05
N ASN A 124 -3.98 10.96 -20.14
CA ASN A 124 -3.80 12.19 -19.38
C ASN A 124 -5.07 12.65 -18.64
N VAL A 125 -5.83 11.69 -18.09
CA VAL A 125 -7.00 12.02 -17.26
C VAL A 125 -6.54 12.81 -16.03
N PRO A 126 -7.21 13.93 -15.66
CA PRO A 126 -6.82 14.72 -14.50
C PRO A 126 -6.63 13.89 -13.23
N HIS A 127 -5.60 14.21 -12.44
CA HIS A 127 -5.21 13.54 -11.19
C HIS A 127 -4.66 12.11 -11.32
N TYR A 128 -4.60 11.52 -12.52
CA TYR A 128 -3.90 10.26 -12.80
C TYR A 128 -2.46 10.55 -13.23
N THR A 129 -1.60 10.78 -12.24
CA THR A 129 -0.20 11.18 -12.44
C THR A 129 0.75 9.98 -12.60
N LYS A 130 2.01 10.26 -12.97
CA LYS A 130 3.10 9.25 -13.02
C LYS A 130 3.29 8.49 -11.71
N TYR A 131 2.92 9.09 -10.58
CA TYR A 131 2.92 8.41 -9.28
C TYR A 131 1.99 7.18 -9.30
N TYR A 132 0.76 7.35 -9.79
CA TYR A 132 -0.22 6.27 -9.89
C TYR A 132 0.11 5.29 -11.01
N GLU A 133 0.70 5.77 -12.11
CA GLU A 133 1.19 4.90 -13.18
C GLU A 133 2.28 3.94 -12.70
N ARG A 134 3.28 4.45 -11.97
CA ARG A 134 4.34 3.64 -11.34
C ARG A 134 3.74 2.58 -10.43
N GLU A 135 2.80 3.01 -9.59
CA GLU A 135 2.12 2.10 -8.67
C GLU A 135 1.37 1.00 -9.42
N ALA A 136 0.62 1.36 -10.45
CA ALA A 136 -0.15 0.43 -11.25
C ALA A 136 0.75 -0.60 -11.94
N HIS A 137 1.84 -0.16 -12.56
CA HIS A 137 2.82 -1.08 -13.15
C HIS A 137 3.43 -2.02 -12.12
N PHE A 138 3.75 -1.55 -10.92
CA PHE A 138 4.23 -2.43 -9.85
C PHE A 138 3.20 -3.53 -9.49
N TYR A 139 1.93 -3.18 -9.28
CA TYR A 139 0.92 -4.18 -8.92
C TYR A 139 0.55 -5.14 -10.07
N LEU A 140 0.57 -4.67 -11.32
CA LEU A 140 0.43 -5.54 -12.50
C LEU A 140 1.60 -6.53 -12.59
N GLY A 141 2.84 -6.04 -12.38
CA GLY A 141 4.03 -6.90 -12.29
C GLY A 141 3.93 -7.94 -11.17
N MET A 142 3.46 -7.54 -9.99
CA MET A 142 3.21 -8.44 -8.86
C MET A 142 2.17 -9.52 -9.20
N SER A 143 1.07 -9.16 -9.86
CA SER A 143 0.04 -10.13 -10.27
C SER A 143 0.60 -11.15 -11.26
N LEU A 144 1.33 -10.69 -12.26
CA LEU A 144 1.98 -11.55 -13.26
C LEU A 144 3.05 -12.45 -12.63
N MET A 145 3.80 -11.95 -11.66
CA MET A 145 4.78 -12.73 -10.91
C MET A 145 4.10 -13.85 -10.09
N ASN A 146 2.95 -13.59 -9.47
CA ASN A 146 2.15 -14.63 -8.79
C ASN A 146 1.64 -15.71 -9.77
N GLU A 147 1.38 -15.33 -11.02
CA GLU A 147 1.04 -16.25 -12.11
C GLU A 147 2.26 -16.92 -12.75
N LYS A 148 3.48 -16.66 -12.24
CA LYS A 148 4.77 -17.11 -12.81
C LYS A 148 5.03 -16.65 -14.25
N LYS A 149 4.33 -15.60 -14.71
CA LYS A 149 4.55 -14.93 -16.01
C LYS A 149 5.70 -13.94 -15.90
N TYR A 150 6.89 -14.46 -15.64
CA TYR A 150 8.06 -13.66 -15.27
C TYR A 150 8.51 -12.66 -16.35
N SER A 151 8.39 -13.01 -17.64
CA SER A 151 8.77 -12.10 -18.73
C SER A 151 7.88 -10.85 -18.76
N GLU A 152 6.57 -11.03 -18.72
CA GLU A 152 5.59 -9.93 -18.70
C GLU A 152 5.72 -9.12 -17.39
N ALA A 153 5.92 -9.80 -16.25
CA ALA A 153 6.15 -9.14 -14.97
C ALA A 153 7.38 -8.22 -15.01
N LEU A 154 8.47 -8.68 -15.64
CA LEU A 154 9.71 -7.92 -15.78
C LEU A 154 9.51 -6.64 -16.59
N GLU A 155 8.70 -6.68 -17.65
CA GLU A 155 8.37 -5.48 -18.44
C GLU A 155 7.66 -4.43 -17.58
N HIS A 156 6.65 -4.85 -16.82
CA HIS A 156 5.95 -3.97 -15.90
C HIS A 156 6.87 -3.38 -14.82
N PHE A 157 7.72 -4.19 -14.20
CA PHE A 157 8.66 -3.68 -13.19
C PHE A 157 9.72 -2.74 -13.77
N LYS A 158 10.20 -2.98 -15.00
CA LYS A 158 11.12 -2.05 -15.68
C LYS A 158 10.48 -0.69 -15.95
N ILE A 159 9.22 -0.67 -16.37
CA ILE A 159 8.46 0.60 -16.53
C ILE A 159 8.33 1.30 -15.18
N ALA A 160 7.98 0.57 -14.11
CA ALA A 160 7.88 1.13 -12.78
C ALA A 160 9.23 1.70 -12.26
N ASP A 161 10.36 1.03 -12.53
CA ASP A 161 11.69 1.51 -12.17
C ASP A 161 12.02 2.84 -12.90
N GLN A 162 11.76 2.90 -14.21
CA GLN A 162 11.95 4.13 -14.98
C GLN A 162 11.08 5.29 -14.48
N LEU A 163 9.80 5.03 -14.16
CA LEU A 163 8.92 6.05 -13.61
C LEU A 163 9.40 6.54 -12.23
N SER A 164 9.99 5.67 -11.41
CA SER A 164 10.54 6.03 -10.09
C SER A 164 11.59 7.14 -10.19
N LEU A 165 12.44 7.11 -11.22
CA LEU A 165 13.46 8.14 -11.47
C LEU A 165 12.87 9.54 -11.73
N THR A 166 11.58 9.62 -12.10
CA THR A 166 10.89 10.90 -12.34
C THR A 166 9.99 11.33 -11.20
N VAL A 167 9.52 10.38 -10.39
CA VAL A 167 8.60 10.64 -9.28
C VAL A 167 9.37 10.99 -8.01
N ASP A 168 10.53 10.39 -7.79
CA ASP A 168 11.31 10.48 -6.56
C ASP A 168 12.61 11.26 -6.81
N TYR A 169 12.50 12.58 -6.98
CA TYR A 169 13.61 13.44 -7.40
C TYR A 169 14.77 13.54 -6.37
N ASP A 170 14.48 13.30 -5.09
CA ASP A 170 15.46 13.30 -4.00
C ASP A 170 15.35 11.98 -3.21
N ASP A 171 16.47 11.24 -3.19
CA ASP A 171 16.68 9.93 -2.58
C ASP A 171 15.81 8.79 -3.14
N ASN A 172 16.47 7.75 -3.67
CA ASN A 172 15.88 6.48 -4.10
C ASN A 172 14.70 6.09 -3.20
N SER A 173 13.48 6.09 -3.75
CA SER A 173 12.31 5.88 -2.89
C SER A 173 12.26 4.46 -2.35
N ALA A 174 11.66 4.34 -1.18
CA ALA A 174 11.14 3.10 -0.62
C ALA A 174 10.43 2.21 -1.66
N TYR A 175 9.75 2.82 -2.64
CA TYR A 175 9.03 2.11 -3.69
C TYR A 175 9.97 1.50 -4.74
N GLN A 176 10.99 2.26 -5.15
CA GLN A 176 12.01 1.78 -6.07
C GLN A 176 12.81 0.61 -5.49
N THR A 177 13.15 0.65 -4.19
CA THR A 177 13.83 -0.47 -3.51
C THR A 177 13.06 -1.78 -3.67
N LEU A 178 11.73 -1.74 -3.54
CA LEU A 178 10.88 -2.92 -3.76
C LEU A 178 10.84 -3.36 -5.24
N ILE A 179 10.78 -2.41 -6.18
CA ILE A 179 10.78 -2.72 -7.62
C ILE A 179 12.08 -3.44 -8.00
N VAL A 180 13.24 -2.88 -7.63
CA VAL A 180 14.56 -3.46 -7.93
C VAL A 180 14.71 -4.85 -7.30
N LEU A 181 14.23 -5.03 -6.07
CA LEU A 181 14.20 -6.34 -5.42
C LEU A 181 13.40 -7.36 -6.24
N ARG A 182 12.19 -6.99 -6.71
CA ARG A 182 11.35 -7.88 -7.53
C ARG A 182 11.96 -8.21 -8.88
N ILE A 183 12.66 -7.27 -9.51
CA ILE A 183 13.44 -7.51 -10.73
C ILE A 183 14.54 -8.55 -10.46
N GLY A 184 15.25 -8.43 -9.34
CA GLY A 184 16.26 -9.41 -8.92
C GLY A 184 15.68 -10.81 -8.73
N MET A 185 14.54 -10.91 -8.03
CA MET A 185 13.81 -12.16 -7.83
C MET A 185 13.39 -12.80 -9.15
N ILE A 186 12.89 -12.00 -10.11
CA ILE A 186 12.56 -12.51 -11.45
C ILE A 186 13.80 -13.07 -12.15
N TYR A 187 14.93 -12.35 -12.11
CA TYR A 187 16.15 -12.84 -12.73
C TYR A 187 16.62 -14.17 -12.13
N ASP A 188 16.53 -14.37 -10.82
CA ASP A 188 16.81 -15.67 -10.20
C ASP A 188 15.84 -16.74 -10.69
N ALA A 189 14.53 -16.46 -10.66
CA ALA A 189 13.49 -17.41 -11.07
C ALA A 189 13.61 -17.83 -12.54
N THR A 190 14.20 -16.99 -13.39
CA THR A 190 14.45 -17.29 -14.81
C THR A 190 15.87 -17.79 -15.10
N GLY A 191 16.69 -18.06 -14.08
CA GLY A 191 18.04 -18.60 -14.22
C GLY A 191 19.15 -17.57 -14.52
N SER A 192 18.82 -16.28 -14.57
CA SER A 192 19.73 -15.17 -14.80
C SER A 192 20.45 -14.72 -13.50
N ARG A 193 21.09 -15.67 -12.81
CA ARG A 193 21.68 -15.43 -11.47
C ARG A 193 22.64 -14.24 -11.40
N SER A 194 23.48 -14.07 -12.41
CA SER A 194 24.43 -12.93 -12.45
C SER A 194 23.72 -11.58 -12.45
N GLN A 195 22.59 -11.46 -13.17
CA GLN A 195 21.78 -10.25 -13.20
C GLN A 195 21.02 -10.05 -11.89
N ALA A 196 20.52 -11.13 -11.27
CA ALA A 196 19.86 -11.09 -9.97
C ALA A 196 20.77 -10.53 -8.87
N ILE A 197 22.01 -11.04 -8.78
CA ILE A 197 23.02 -10.58 -7.82
C ILE A 197 23.28 -9.07 -7.96
N VAL A 198 23.34 -8.55 -9.19
CA VAL A 198 23.49 -7.11 -9.44
C VAL A 198 22.32 -6.32 -8.85
N GLN A 199 21.09 -6.79 -9.03
CA GLN A 199 19.91 -6.11 -8.48
C GLN A 199 19.88 -6.17 -6.94
N TYR A 200 20.19 -7.30 -6.33
CA TYR A 200 20.20 -7.40 -4.86
C TYR A 200 21.27 -6.52 -4.23
N LYS A 201 22.46 -6.41 -4.84
CA LYS A 201 23.48 -5.46 -4.39
C LYS A 201 22.98 -4.00 -4.51
N LYS A 202 22.33 -3.66 -5.62
CA LYS A 202 21.69 -2.35 -5.80
C LYS A 202 20.66 -2.06 -4.70
N VAL A 203 19.83 -3.05 -4.31
CA VAL A 203 18.88 -2.91 -3.19
C VAL A 203 19.58 -2.51 -1.88
N LEU A 204 20.75 -3.09 -1.59
CA LEU A 204 21.52 -2.80 -0.38
C LEU A 204 22.18 -1.41 -0.38
N GLU A 205 22.39 -0.82 -1.55
CA GLU A 205 22.87 0.55 -1.72
C GLU A 205 21.74 1.59 -1.62
N MET A 206 20.49 1.16 -1.70
CA MET A 206 19.30 2.01 -1.60
C MET A 206 18.81 2.12 -0.16
N LYS A 207 17.96 3.13 0.09
CA LYS A 207 17.29 3.28 1.39
C LYS A 207 16.47 2.03 1.69
N ASP A 208 16.69 1.47 2.88
CA ASP A 208 15.95 0.29 3.31
C ASP A 208 14.46 0.62 3.49
N PHE A 209 13.62 -0.33 3.11
CA PHE A 209 12.18 -0.21 3.23
C PHE A 209 11.53 -1.57 3.43
N LYS A 210 10.71 -1.67 4.48
CA LYS A 210 10.17 -2.95 4.96
C LYS A 210 11.33 -3.93 5.17
N ASP A 211 11.24 -5.14 4.63
CA ASP A 211 12.25 -6.18 4.79
C ASP A 211 13.17 -6.30 3.55
N ALA A 212 13.25 -5.26 2.71
CA ALA A 212 13.92 -5.36 1.42
C ALA A 212 15.42 -5.67 1.54
N HIS A 213 16.13 -5.05 2.49
CA HIS A 213 17.55 -5.37 2.73
C HIS A 213 17.73 -6.80 3.23
N THR A 214 16.89 -7.25 4.16
CA THR A 214 16.92 -8.63 4.68
C THR A 214 16.73 -9.62 3.54
N MET A 215 15.67 -9.46 2.75
CA MET A 215 15.39 -10.30 1.59
C MET A 215 16.54 -10.29 0.57
N ALA A 216 17.14 -9.12 0.29
CA ALA A 216 18.26 -9.03 -0.64
C ALA A 216 19.50 -9.78 -0.14
N ARG A 217 19.81 -9.73 1.16
CA ARG A 217 20.91 -10.53 1.76
C ARG A 217 20.60 -12.01 1.67
N ASP A 218 19.40 -12.42 2.05
CA ASP A 218 18.97 -13.82 1.97
C ASP A 218 19.08 -14.35 0.53
N TYR A 219 18.65 -13.56 -0.46
CA TYR A 219 18.71 -13.97 -1.87
C TYR A 219 20.11 -13.91 -2.50
N LEU A 220 21.05 -13.16 -1.92
CA LEU A 220 22.46 -13.24 -2.31
C LEU A 220 23.09 -14.57 -1.89
N GLU A 221 22.66 -15.14 -0.77
CA GLU A 221 23.10 -16.45 -0.29
C GLU A 221 22.35 -17.59 -0.98
N THR A 222 21.02 -17.51 -1.01
CA THR A 222 20.13 -18.55 -1.54
C THR A 222 19.25 -17.98 -2.65
N PRO A 223 19.44 -18.36 -3.92
CA PRO A 223 18.64 -17.82 -5.02
C PRO A 223 17.14 -17.95 -4.81
N TYR A 224 16.37 -16.93 -5.21
CA TYR A 224 14.91 -17.02 -5.20
C TYR A 224 14.42 -18.08 -6.20
N SER A 225 13.61 -19.04 -5.73
CA SER A 225 13.25 -20.23 -6.52
C SER A 225 11.87 -20.19 -7.18
N GLY A 226 11.10 -19.10 -7.05
CA GLY A 226 9.79 -18.94 -7.70
C GLY A 226 8.59 -19.47 -6.92
#